data_AF-A0A6P0S6M5-F1
#
_entry.id   AF-A0A6P0S6M5-F1
#
_cell.length_a   1.000
_cell.length_b   1.000
_cell.length_c   1.000
_cell.angle_alpha   90.00
_cell.angle_beta   90.00
_cell.angle_gamma   90.00
#
_symmetry.space_group_name_H-M   'P 1'
#
loop_
_entity.id
_entity.type
_entity.pdbx_description
1 polymer ?
#
loop_
_entity_poly.entity_id
_entity_poly.type
_entity_poly.pdbx_seq_one_letter_code
_entity_poly.pdbx_strand_id
1 'polypeptide(L)'
;MAPDPQIMKAVEQLGYRVTVGDVSTQAGLNINLAQQGLLALASDAGGHLQVAESGEIAYLFPKNFRSVLRNKFLRLQLQEWWDKIWGV
;
A
#
# COMPACT_ATOMS: atom_id res chain seq x y z
N MET A 1 3.64 9.93 0.32
CA MET A 1 3.74 9.55 1.74
C MET A 1 4.34 8.16 1.81
N ALA A 2 5.26 7.85 2.73
CA ALA A 2 5.79 6.49 2.83
C ALA A 2 4.68 5.55 3.38
N PRO A 3 4.48 4.36 2.79
CA PRO A 3 3.47 3.43 3.28
C PRO A 3 3.80 2.91 4.69
N ASP A 4 2.77 2.72 5.51
CA ASP A 4 2.89 2.29 6.89
C ASP A 4 3.43 0.84 6.99
N PRO A 5 4.57 0.60 7.67
CA PRO A 5 5.13 -0.74 7.85
C PRO A 5 4.20 -1.76 8.51
N GLN A 6 3.33 -1.32 9.42
CA GLN A 6 2.38 -2.20 10.12
C GLN A 6 1.30 -2.70 9.16
N ILE A 7 0.80 -1.81 8.30
CA ILE A 7 -0.19 -2.16 7.26
C ILE A 7 0.42 -3.11 6.24
N MET A 8 1.65 -2.84 5.78
CA MET A 8 2.35 -3.74 4.85
C MET A 8 2.53 -5.15 5.41
N LYS A 9 2.93 -5.25 6.69
CA LYS A 9 3.07 -6.55 7.36
C LYS A 9 1.72 -7.27 7.53
N ALA A 10 0.66 -6.54 7.87
CA ALA A 10 -0.68 -7.10 7.98
C ALA A 10 -1.16 -7.68 6.63
N VAL A 11 -0.96 -6.95 5.53
CA VAL A 11 -1.29 -7.42 4.17
C VAL A 11 -0.59 -8.73 3.85
N GLU A 12 0.70 -8.86 4.18
CA GLU A 12 1.47 -10.08 3.92
C GLU A 12 0.98 -11.26 4.76
N GLN A 13 0.68 -11.03 6.04
CA GLN A 13 0.21 -12.06 6.97
C GLN A 13 -1.20 -12.55 6.61
N LEU A 14 -2.04 -11.68 6.08
CA LEU A 14 -3.41 -11.97 5.66
C LEU A 14 -3.49 -12.51 4.21
N GLY A 15 -2.36 -12.77 3.56
CA GLY A 15 -2.33 -13.44 2.25
C GLY A 15 -2.63 -12.53 1.06
N TYR A 16 -2.28 -11.25 1.16
CA TYR A 16 -2.33 -10.24 0.08
C TYR A 16 -3.74 -9.89 -0.43
N ARG A 17 -4.80 -10.55 0.05
CA ARG A 17 -6.20 -10.14 -0.17
C ARG A 17 -6.80 -9.82 1.18
N VAL A 18 -7.09 -8.54 1.41
CA VAL A 18 -7.44 -8.07 2.76
C VAL A 18 -8.61 -7.11 2.77
N THR A 19 -9.37 -7.11 3.86
CA THR A 19 -10.38 -6.09 4.14
C THR A 19 -9.79 -5.03 5.07
N VAL A 20 -10.46 -3.87 5.16
CA VAL A 20 -10.08 -2.83 6.13
C VAL A 20 -10.20 -3.37 7.56
N GLY A 21 -11.23 -4.18 7.83
CA GLY A 21 -11.48 -4.82 9.12
C GLY A 21 -10.30 -5.70 9.52
N ASP A 22 -9.93 -6.67 8.69
CA ASP A 22 -8.83 -7.60 8.98
C ASP A 22 -7.51 -6.86 9.21
N VAL A 23 -7.20 -5.85 8.40
CA VAL A 23 -5.99 -5.05 8.56
C VAL A 23 -6.02 -4.26 9.86
N SER A 24 -7.15 -3.66 10.23
CA SER A 24 -7.28 -2.92 11.49
C SER A 24 -7.05 -3.83 12.71
N THR A 25 -7.61 -5.04 12.69
CA THR A 25 -7.45 -6.03 13.75
C THR A 25 -6.03 -6.60 13.80
N GLN A 26 -5.45 -6.96 12.65
CA GLN A 26 -4.11 -7.53 12.56
C GLN A 26 -3.00 -6.52 12.89
N ALA A 27 -3.16 -5.27 12.47
CA ALA A 27 -2.18 -4.21 12.71
C ALA A 27 -2.37 -3.49 14.06
N GLY A 28 -3.52 -3.70 14.73
CA GLY A 28 -3.86 -2.99 15.96
C GLY A 28 -4.12 -1.50 15.75
N LEU A 29 -4.66 -1.13 14.58
CA LEU A 29 -4.87 0.25 14.17
C LEU A 29 -6.34 0.65 14.28
N ASN A 30 -6.59 1.93 14.51
CA ASN A 30 -7.94 2.49 14.34
C ASN A 30 -8.41 2.23 12.90
N ILE A 31 -9.68 1.87 12.73
CA ILE A 31 -10.23 1.49 11.43
C ILE A 31 -10.08 2.59 10.36
N ASN A 32 -10.16 3.87 10.74
CA ASN A 32 -9.98 4.97 9.81
C ASN A 32 -8.51 5.09 9.35
N LEU A 33 -7.56 4.85 10.26
CA LEU A 33 -6.12 4.83 9.93
C LEU A 33 -5.78 3.65 9.03
N ALA A 34 -6.31 2.47 9.35
CA ALA A 34 -6.17 1.28 8.52
C ALA A 34 -6.74 1.53 7.12
N GLN A 35 -7.93 2.14 7.01
CA GLN A 35 -8.55 2.46 5.72
C GLN A 35 -7.69 3.43 4.91
N GLN A 36 -7.27 4.55 5.49
CA GLN A 36 -6.47 5.56 4.80
C GLN A 36 -5.12 4.99 4.34
N GLY A 37 -4.45 4.25 5.22
CA GLY A 37 -3.16 3.66 4.90
C GLY A 37 -3.27 2.52 3.89
N LEU A 38 -4.33 1.71 3.94
CA LEU A 38 -4.59 0.64 2.96
C LEU A 38 -4.91 1.21 1.58
N LEU A 39 -5.70 2.29 1.51
CA LEU A 39 -5.99 3.01 0.27
C LEU A 39 -4.72 3.62 -0.34
N ALA A 40 -3.89 4.27 0.49
CA ALA A 40 -2.62 4.83 0.05
C ALA A 40 -1.68 3.73 -0.47
N LEU A 41 -1.58 2.62 0.27
CA LEU A 41 -0.77 1.47 -0.12
C LEU A 41 -1.25 0.87 -1.45
N ALA A 42 -2.56 0.70 -1.63
CA ALA A 42 -3.14 0.20 -2.88
C ALA A 42 -2.85 1.13 -4.06
N SER A 43 -2.99 2.44 -3.85
CA SER A 43 -2.70 3.46 -4.86
C SER A 43 -1.20 3.47 -5.26
N ASP A 44 -0.31 3.24 -4.30
CA ASP A 44 1.13 3.28 -4.55
C ASP A 44 1.72 1.98 -5.07
N ALA A 45 1.18 0.84 -4.66
CA ALA A 45 1.74 -0.49 -4.93
C ALA A 45 0.97 -1.29 -5.99
N GLY A 46 -0.06 -0.69 -6.61
CA GLY A 46 -0.89 -1.35 -7.62
C GLY A 46 -1.88 -2.36 -7.01
N GLY A 47 -2.41 -2.06 -5.82
CA GLY A 47 -3.50 -2.82 -5.23
C GLY A 47 -4.81 -2.52 -5.94
N HIS A 48 -5.58 -3.55 -6.27
CA HIS A 48 -6.89 -3.40 -6.90
C HIS A 48 -8.02 -3.65 -5.89
N LEU A 49 -9.07 -2.85 -6.01
CA LEU A 49 -10.31 -3.05 -5.27
C LEU A 49 -11.10 -4.20 -5.90
N GLN A 50 -11.48 -5.18 -5.09
CA GLN A 50 -12.38 -6.25 -5.44
C GLN A 50 -13.61 -6.16 -4.55
N VAL A 51 -14.78 -6.29 -5.16
CA VAL A 51 -16.03 -6.42 -4.42
C VAL A 51 -16.32 -7.91 -4.33
N ALA A 52 -16.40 -8.43 -3.11
CA ALA A 52 -16.84 -9.79 -2.87
C ALA A 52 -18.35 -9.92 -3.20
N GLU A 53 -18.81 -11.14 -3.45
CA GLU A 53 -20.22 -11.43 -3.71
C GLU A 53 -21.14 -11.02 -2.56
N SER A 54 -20.60 -10.94 -1.33
CA SER A 54 -21.24 -10.41 -0.13
C SER A 54 -21.41 -8.89 -0.10
N GLY A 55 -20.85 -8.16 -1.06
CA GLY A 55 -20.81 -6.69 -1.08
C GLY A 55 -19.66 -6.07 -0.28
N GLU A 56 -18.78 -6.89 0.30
CA GLU A 56 -17.61 -6.40 1.04
C GLU A 56 -16.46 -6.00 0.11
N ILE A 57 -15.77 -4.92 0.45
CA ILE A 57 -14.61 -4.44 -0.31
C ILE A 57 -13.33 -5.10 0.22
N ALA A 58 -12.68 -5.86 -0.65
CA ALA A 58 -11.36 -6.44 -0.42
C ALA A 58 -10.32 -5.77 -1.33
N TYR A 59 -9.11 -5.59 -0.80
CA TYR A 59 -7.96 -5.08 -1.52
C TYR A 59 -7.07 -6.26 -1.88
N LEU A 60 -6.80 -6.46 -3.17
CA LEU A 60 -5.84 -7.45 -3.64
C LEU A 60 -4.51 -6.77 -3.98
N PHE A 61 -3.44 -7.22 -3.35
CA PHE A 61 -2.08 -6.77 -3.58
C PHE A 61 -1.28 -7.80 -4.37
N PRO A 62 -0.39 -7.36 -5.26
CA PRO A 62 0.56 -8.26 -5.89
C PRO A 62 1.58 -8.77 -4.86
N LYS A 63 2.03 -10.02 -4.96
CA LYS A 63 2.98 -10.60 -3.98
C LYS A 63 4.33 -9.86 -3.93
N ASN A 64 4.69 -9.16 -4.99
CA ASN A 64 5.89 -8.33 -5.10
C ASN A 64 5.62 -6.84 -4.80
N PHE A 65 4.51 -6.47 -4.14
CA PHE A 65 4.14 -5.07 -3.92
C PHE A 65 5.24 -4.26 -3.22
N ARG A 66 6.00 -4.86 -2.28
CA ARG A 66 7.18 -4.21 -1.67
C ARG A 66 8.23 -3.78 -2.69
N SER A 67 8.50 -4.63 -3.69
CA SER A 67 9.44 -4.32 -4.77
C SER A 67 8.90 -3.23 -5.68
N VAL A 68 7.59 -3.25 -5.97
CA VAL A 68 6.91 -2.20 -6.73
C VAL A 68 7.06 -0.85 -6.03
N LEU A 69 6.79 -0.81 -4.73
CA LEU A 69 6.95 0.40 -3.91
C LEU A 69 8.39 0.90 -3.92
N ARG A 70 9.37 0.02 -3.65
CA ARG A 70 10.78 0.41 -3.62
C ARG A 70 11.25 0.98 -4.96
N ASN A 71 10.87 0.35 -6.07
CA ASN A 71 11.22 0.85 -7.40
C ASN A 71 10.59 2.22 -7.67
N LYS A 72 9.34 2.43 -7.25
CA LYS A 72 8.66 3.73 -7.37
C LYS A 72 9.41 4.83 -6.60
N PHE A 73 9.75 4.58 -5.33
CA PHE A 73 10.48 5.55 -4.50
C PHE A 73 11.89 5.84 -5.04
N LEU A 74 12.64 4.81 -5.45
CA LEU A 74 13.97 5.01 -6.04
C LEU A 74 13.90 5.85 -7.31
N ARG A 75 12.90 5.61 -8.18
CA ARG A 75 12.72 6.38 -9.41
C ARG A 75 12.39 7.85 -9.11
N LEU A 76 11.52 8.12 -8.14
CA LEU A 76 11.17 9.47 -7.72
C LEU A 76 12.38 10.22 -7.14
N GLN A 77 13.16 9.58 -6.27
CA GLN A 77 14.38 10.18 -5.71
C GLN A 77 15.43 10.47 -6.78
N LEU A 78 15.60 9.57 -7.76
CA LEU A 78 16.47 9.81 -8.90
C LEU A 78 15.97 11.03 -9.69
N GLN A 79 14.69 11.09 -10.04
CA GLN A 79 14.12 12.23 -10.77
C GLN A 79 14.36 13.56 -10.06
N GLU A 80 14.07 13.65 -8.76
CA GLU A 80 14.33 14.85 -7.96
C GLU A 80 15.82 15.24 -7.94
N TRP A 81 16.71 14.25 -7.87
CA TRP A 81 18.16 14.47 -7.88
C TRP A 81 18.66 14.95 -9.26
N TRP A 82 18.14 14.38 -10.34
CA TRP A 82 18.43 14.81 -11.72
C TRP A 82 17.92 16.22 -11.98
N ASP A 83 16.69 16.54 -11.59
CA ASP A 83 16.11 17.88 -11.71
C ASP A 83 16.91 18.92 -10.91
N LYS A 84 17.44 18.54 -9.75
CA LYS A 84 18.29 19.42 -8.93
C LYS A 84 19.67 19.69 -9.53
N ILE A 85 20.22 18.75 -10.30
CA ILE A 85 21.56 18.85 -10.90
C ILE A 85 21.54 19.51 -12.28
N TRP A 86 20.48 19.26 -13.07
CA TRP A 86 20.31 19.83 -14.41
C TRP A 86 19.38 21.06 -14.45
N GLY A 87 18.79 21.44 -13.31
CA GLY A 87 17.99 22.66 -13.15
C GLY A 87 18.79 23.94 -12.89
N VAL A 88 20.04 24.01 -13.37
CA VAL A 88 20.84 25.24 -13.56
C VAL A 88 21.26 25.34 -15.01
#